data_AF-A0A2W2H788-F1
#
_entry.id   AF-A0A2W2H788-F1
#
_cell.length_a   1.000
_cell.length_b   1.000
_cell.length_c   1.000
_cell.angle_alpha   90.00
_cell.angle_beta   90.00
_cell.angle_gamma   90.00
#
_symmetry.space_group_name_H-M   'P 1'
#
loop_
_entity.id
_entity.type
_entity.pdbx_description
1 polymer ?
#
loop_
_entity_poly.entity_id
_entity_poly.type
_entity_poly.pdbx_seq_one_letter_code
_entity_poly.pdbx_strand_id
1 'polypeptide(L)'
;MVSRRLWDGYPYDAIIADPAAYIDLARVHASDHHGIYDVAGPLPVPTRGRPLLSLFVPDGVPADVPSAFDSVTVPLEVAGEIGADAYGGRPLIAYVRDPGDLARAGGDGRWRGLQALATDDRTLHAALAVLGRG
;
A
#
# COMPACT_ATOMS: atom_id res chain seq x y z
N MET A 1 -10.80 10.00 -3.43
CA MET A 1 -11.10 9.47 -2.09
C MET A 1 -10.63 10.49 -1.06
N VAL A 2 -11.45 10.76 -0.03
CA VAL A 2 -11.16 11.78 1.00
C VAL A 2 -9.85 11.55 1.74
N SER A 3 -9.50 10.29 2.04
CA SER A 3 -8.26 9.98 2.77
C SER A 3 -7.00 10.42 2.03
N ARG A 4 -6.96 10.35 0.70
CA ARG A 4 -5.81 10.87 -0.07
C ARG A 4 -5.67 12.38 0.09
N ARG A 5 -6.78 13.13 -0.04
CA ARG A 5 -6.78 14.58 0.17
C ARG A 5 -6.34 14.97 1.59
N LEU A 6 -6.74 14.17 2.59
CA LEU A 6 -6.34 14.36 3.97
C LEU A 6 -4.82 14.22 4.17
N TRP A 7 -4.19 13.23 3.52
CA TRP A 7 -2.74 13.04 3.57
C TRP A 7 -1.97 14.16 2.86
N ASP A 8 -2.52 14.74 1.80
CA ASP A 8 -1.81 15.73 0.98
C ASP A 8 -1.96 17.17 1.50
N GLY A 9 -2.90 17.42 2.43
CA GLY A 9 -3.27 18.77 2.87
C GLY A 9 -2.38 19.42 3.93
N TYR A 10 -1.46 18.69 4.57
CA TYR A 10 -0.48 19.25 5.51
C TYR A 10 0.93 18.73 5.18
N PRO A 11 1.61 19.32 4.19
CA PRO A 11 2.92 18.84 3.77
C PRO A 11 3.97 19.09 4.85
N TYR A 12 4.91 18.16 5.01
CA TYR A 12 5.91 18.21 6.07
C TYR A 12 6.75 19.50 6.08
N ASP A 13 7.03 20.05 4.91
CA ASP A 13 7.82 21.26 4.75
C ASP A 13 6.99 22.55 4.91
N ALA A 14 5.71 22.46 5.28
CA ALA A 14 4.98 23.57 5.87
C ALA A 14 5.47 23.91 7.29
N ILE A 15 6.19 23.00 7.96
CA ILE A 15 6.84 23.30 9.24
C ILE A 15 8.17 24.00 8.95
N ILE A 16 8.23 25.30 9.20
CA ILE A 16 9.41 26.13 8.98
C ILE A 16 10.25 26.28 10.25
N ALA A 17 9.67 25.99 11.42
CA ALA A 17 10.34 26.04 12.72
C ALA A 17 11.01 27.39 13.06
N ASP A 18 10.46 28.49 12.54
CA ASP A 18 10.87 29.85 12.89
C ASP A 18 10.15 30.28 14.19
N PRO A 19 10.85 30.86 15.18
CA PRO A 19 10.22 31.42 16.38
C PRO A 19 9.10 32.44 16.10
N ALA A 20 9.16 33.18 15.00
CA ALA A 20 8.13 34.14 14.59
C ALA A 20 6.92 33.49 13.90
N ALA A 21 7.12 32.31 13.30
CA ALA A 21 6.06 31.53 12.65
C ALA A 21 6.49 30.06 12.57
N TYR A 22 5.87 29.17 13.35
CA TYR A 22 6.27 27.75 13.34
C TYR A 22 5.82 27.01 12.07
N ILE A 23 4.68 27.42 11.50
CA ILE A 23 4.00 26.80 10.36
C ILE A 23 3.70 27.84 9.30
N ASP A 24 3.97 27.52 8.04
CA ASP A 24 3.49 28.26 6.87
C ASP A 24 2.04 27.84 6.54
N LEU A 25 1.08 28.60 7.06
CA LEU A 25 -0.35 28.32 6.87
C LEU A 25 -0.81 28.43 5.41
N ALA A 26 -0.09 29.14 4.54
CA ALA A 26 -0.44 29.23 3.12
C ALA A 26 -0.28 27.89 2.40
N ARG A 27 0.47 26.95 2.99
CA ARG A 27 0.75 25.61 2.47
C ARG A 27 -0.12 24.52 3.08
N VAL A 28 -0.92 24.87 4.09
CA VAL A 28 -1.86 23.95 4.75
C VAL A 28 -3.23 24.13 4.09
N HIS A 29 -3.78 23.05 3.54
CA HIS A 29 -5.01 23.07 2.76
C HIS A 29 -6.05 22.14 3.36
N ALA A 30 -7.26 22.67 3.54
CA ALA A 30 -8.40 21.86 3.91
C ALA A 30 -8.72 20.83 2.81
N SER A 31 -9.25 19.68 3.21
CA SER A 31 -9.73 18.66 2.28
C SER A 31 -11.12 18.96 1.73
N ASP A 32 -11.92 19.73 2.50
CA ASP A 32 -13.29 20.19 2.19
C ASP A 32 -14.11 19.14 1.43
N HIS A 33 -14.12 17.92 1.98
CA HIS A 33 -14.83 16.81 1.37
C HIS A 33 -16.29 16.84 1.79
N HIS A 34 -17.16 16.85 0.79
CA HIS A 34 -18.60 16.66 0.94
C HIS A 34 -19.03 15.41 0.19
N GLY A 35 -19.77 14.53 0.87
CA GLY A 35 -20.16 13.22 0.35
C GLY A 35 -21.19 12.54 1.25
N ILE A 36 -21.07 11.22 1.41
CA ILE A 36 -21.88 10.48 2.41
C ILE A 36 -21.60 10.97 3.84
N TYR A 37 -20.41 11.52 4.04
CA TYR A 37 -19.97 12.19 5.26
C TYR A 37 -19.13 13.41 4.88
N ASP A 38 -19.11 14.39 5.75
CA ASP A 38 -18.32 15.61 5.58
C ASP A 38 -17.00 15.51 6.33
N VAL A 39 -15.92 15.98 5.69
CA VAL A 39 -14.60 16.07 6.32
C VAL A 39 -13.93 17.37 5.92
N ALA A 40 -13.75 18.26 6.90
CA ALA A 40 -13.03 19.53 6.71
C ALA A 40 -11.55 19.29 6.36
N GLY A 41 -10.83 18.49 7.16
CA GLY A 41 -9.39 18.28 6.99
C GLY A 41 -8.55 19.56 7.21
N PRO A 42 -7.22 19.52 7.00
CA PRO A 42 -6.42 18.32 6.70
C PRO A 42 -6.27 17.38 7.90
N LEU A 43 -5.42 16.35 7.80
CA LEU A 43 -4.96 15.65 9.00
C LEU A 43 -4.30 16.63 9.99
N PRO A 44 -4.42 16.41 11.31
CA PRO A 44 -3.80 17.27 12.32
C PRO A 44 -2.27 17.07 12.41
N VAL A 45 -1.66 16.35 11.47
CA VAL A 45 -0.25 16.00 11.47
C VAL A 45 0.39 16.29 10.11
N PRO A 46 1.64 16.80 10.09
CA PRO A 46 2.42 16.97 8.87
C PRO A 46 2.73 15.61 8.24
N THR A 47 2.76 15.53 6.91
CA THR A 47 2.92 14.28 6.17
C THR A 47 4.11 14.34 5.21
N ARG A 48 4.87 13.23 5.12
CA ARG A 48 5.93 13.04 4.13
C ARG A 48 5.43 12.10 3.03
N GLY A 49 4.45 12.59 2.28
CA GLY A 49 3.67 11.78 1.34
C GLY A 49 2.58 10.98 2.05
N ARG A 50 2.00 10.01 1.32
CA ARG A 50 0.89 9.18 1.79
C ARG A 50 1.28 7.70 1.85
N PRO A 51 0.64 6.90 2.73
CA PRO A 51 0.76 5.46 2.68
C PRO A 51 0.36 4.90 1.31
N LEU A 52 1.10 3.91 0.84
CA LEU A 52 0.66 3.06 -0.27
C LEU A 52 -0.43 2.12 0.24
N LEU A 53 -1.53 2.04 -0.49
CA LEU A 53 -2.63 1.16 -0.15
C LEU A 53 -2.65 -0.03 -1.11
N SER A 54 -2.52 -1.25 -0.59
CA SER A 54 -2.76 -2.47 -1.36
C SER A 54 -4.15 -3.00 -1.07
N LEU A 55 -4.92 -3.29 -2.12
CA LEU A 55 -6.19 -4.01 -1.97
C LEU A 55 -5.87 -5.48 -1.73
N PHE A 56 -6.15 -5.98 -0.53
CA PHE A 56 -5.99 -7.40 -0.23
C PHE A 56 -7.28 -8.16 -0.52
N VAL A 57 -7.21 -9.14 -1.41
CA VAL A 57 -8.33 -10.01 -1.79
C VAL A 57 -7.94 -11.44 -1.44
N PRO A 58 -8.34 -11.95 -0.26
CA PRO A 58 -7.84 -13.24 0.22
C PRO A 58 -8.37 -14.43 -0.58
N ASP A 59 -9.54 -14.30 -1.22
CA ASP A 59 -10.26 -15.43 -1.83
C ASP A 59 -10.74 -15.07 -3.25
N GLY A 60 -9.79 -14.89 -4.17
CA GLY A 60 -10.08 -14.80 -5.61
C GLY A 60 -9.54 -13.55 -6.31
N VAL A 61 -10.15 -13.26 -7.46
CA VAL A 61 -9.79 -12.16 -8.36
C VAL A 61 -10.74 -10.99 -8.10
N PRO A 62 -10.27 -9.78 -7.74
CA PRO A 62 -11.15 -8.62 -7.67
C PRO A 62 -11.77 -8.31 -9.04
N ALA A 63 -13.07 -8.02 -9.07
CA ALA A 63 -13.77 -7.59 -10.29
C ALA A 63 -13.39 -6.16 -10.72
N ASP A 64 -13.12 -5.29 -9.75
CA ASP A 64 -12.60 -3.93 -9.95
C ASP A 64 -11.68 -3.56 -8.79
N VAL A 65 -10.76 -2.63 -9.03
CA VAL A 65 -9.84 -2.09 -8.04
C VAL A 65 -10.12 -0.61 -7.89
N PRO A 66 -10.71 -0.18 -6.76
CA PRO A 66 -11.00 1.22 -6.54
C PRO A 66 -9.76 2.09 -6.76
N SER A 67 -9.94 3.25 -7.38
CA SER A 67 -8.83 4.14 -7.73
C SER A 67 -7.94 4.54 -6.55
N ALA A 68 -8.49 4.44 -5.34
CA ALA A 68 -7.88 4.57 -4.04
C ALA A 68 -6.69 3.65 -3.75
N PHE A 69 -6.62 2.47 -4.36
CA PHE A 69 -5.55 1.51 -4.15
C PHE A 69 -4.43 1.68 -5.18
N ASP A 70 -3.21 1.50 -4.70
CA ASP A 70 -1.97 1.66 -5.45
C ASP A 70 -1.45 0.31 -5.97
N SER A 71 -1.81 -0.78 -5.32
CA SER A 71 -1.49 -2.16 -5.72
C SER A 71 -2.61 -3.12 -5.36
N VAL A 72 -2.48 -4.36 -5.84
CA VAL A 72 -3.41 -5.45 -5.53
C VAL A 72 -2.60 -6.62 -4.97
N THR A 73 -3.06 -7.17 -3.85
CA THR A 73 -2.49 -8.37 -3.24
C THR A 73 -3.52 -9.50 -3.30
N VAL A 74 -3.16 -10.62 -3.95
CA VAL A 74 -4.00 -11.83 -4.10
C VAL A 74 -3.19 -13.08 -3.76
N PRO A 75 -3.82 -14.22 -3.43
CA PRO A 75 -3.13 -15.49 -3.27
C PRO A 75 -2.28 -15.86 -4.48
N LEU A 76 -1.16 -16.54 -4.25
CA LEU A 76 -0.23 -16.98 -5.28
C LEU A 76 -0.90 -17.80 -6.39
N GLU A 77 -1.89 -18.63 -6.04
CA GLU A 77 -2.64 -19.48 -6.97
C GLU A 77 -3.43 -18.63 -7.97
N VAL A 78 -4.00 -17.53 -7.48
CA VAL A 78 -4.78 -16.58 -8.28
C VAL A 78 -3.86 -15.65 -9.08
N ALA A 79 -2.73 -15.25 -8.49
CA ALA A 79 -1.79 -14.33 -9.13
C ALA A 79 -1.29 -14.85 -10.50
N GLY A 80 -1.13 -16.17 -10.63
CA GLY A 80 -0.69 -16.81 -11.88
C GLY A 80 -1.69 -16.71 -13.04
N GLU A 81 -2.97 -16.47 -12.74
CA GLU A 81 -4.08 -16.37 -13.70
C GLU A 81 -4.32 -14.93 -14.18
N ILE A 82 -3.77 -13.95 -13.47
CA ILE A 82 -3.99 -12.53 -13.73
C ILE A 82 -2.97 -12.02 -14.75
N GLY A 83 -3.45 -11.36 -15.81
CA GLY A 83 -2.60 -10.72 -16.82
C GLY A 83 -1.84 -9.51 -16.27
N ALA A 84 -0.65 -9.23 -16.84
CA ALA A 84 0.24 -8.15 -16.37
C ALA A 84 -0.37 -6.73 -16.45
N ASP A 85 -1.32 -6.51 -17.36
CA ASP A 85 -2.01 -5.23 -17.54
C ASP A 85 -3.35 -5.13 -16.77
N ALA A 86 -3.66 -6.13 -15.95
CA ALA A 86 -4.87 -6.13 -15.14
C ALA A 86 -4.93 -4.88 -14.24
N TYR A 87 -6.16 -4.50 -13.88
CA TYR A 87 -6.42 -3.42 -12.92
C TYR A 87 -5.84 -2.06 -13.33
N GLY A 88 -5.77 -1.79 -14.64
CA GLY A 88 -5.23 -0.54 -15.16
C GLY A 88 -3.72 -0.39 -14.94
N GLY A 89 -2.98 -1.51 -14.98
CA GLY A 89 -1.53 -1.55 -14.83
C GLY A 89 -1.03 -1.40 -13.38
N ARG A 90 -1.91 -1.56 -12.39
CA ARG A 90 -1.50 -1.52 -10.98
C ARG A 90 -0.60 -2.73 -10.65
N PRO A 91 0.47 -2.53 -9.86
CA PRO A 91 1.32 -3.63 -9.40
C PRO A 91 0.53 -4.75 -8.72
N LEU A 92 0.78 -5.98 -9.18
CA LEU A 92 0.31 -7.20 -8.53
C LEU A 92 1.35 -7.68 -7.51
N ILE A 93 0.89 -8.03 -6.32
CA ILE A 93 1.66 -8.63 -5.23
C ILE A 93 1.09 -10.02 -4.97
N ALA A 94 1.92 -11.06 -5.07
CA ALA A 94 1.49 -12.42 -4.75
C ALA A 94 1.61 -12.66 -3.23
N TYR A 95 0.50 -13.07 -2.62
CA TYR A 95 0.41 -13.48 -1.23
C TYR A 95 0.66 -14.98 -1.11
N VAL A 96 1.73 -15.34 -0.42
CA VAL A 96 2.20 -16.70 -0.24
C VAL A 96 1.79 -17.18 1.15
N ARG A 97 0.86 -18.14 1.19
CA ARG A 97 0.36 -18.71 2.46
C ARG A 97 1.34 -19.75 3.03
N ASP A 98 1.95 -20.55 2.17
CA ASP A 98 2.96 -21.55 2.55
C ASP A 98 4.37 -21.03 2.23
N PRO A 99 5.24 -20.80 3.23
CA PRO A 99 6.63 -20.42 3.01
C PRO A 99 7.41 -21.32 2.04
N GLY A 100 7.04 -22.60 1.90
CA GLY A 100 7.64 -23.51 0.93
C GLY A 100 7.47 -23.07 -0.54
N ASP A 101 6.43 -22.30 -0.84
CA ASP A 101 6.16 -21.77 -2.18
C ASP A 101 6.95 -20.50 -2.51
N LEU A 102 7.65 -19.89 -1.55
CA LEU A 102 8.33 -18.61 -1.75
C LEU A 102 9.40 -18.64 -2.86
N ALA A 103 10.18 -19.72 -2.97
CA ALA A 103 11.21 -19.83 -4.02
C ALA A 103 10.58 -19.91 -5.41
N ARG A 104 9.54 -20.75 -5.55
CA ARG A 104 8.75 -20.84 -6.79
C ARG A 104 8.18 -19.47 -7.14
N ALA A 105 7.68 -18.77 -6.12
CA ALA A 105 7.07 -17.48 -6.34
C ALA A 105 8.09 -16.37 -6.68
N GLY A 106 9.30 -16.41 -6.12
CA GLY A 106 10.33 -15.40 -6.38
C GLY A 106 10.91 -15.45 -7.79
N GLY A 107 10.83 -16.60 -8.45
CA GLY A 107 11.35 -16.82 -9.80
C GLY A 107 10.41 -16.38 -10.93
N ASP A 108 9.13 -16.14 -10.66
CA ASP A 108 8.16 -15.75 -11.68
C ASP A 108 8.14 -14.21 -11.81
N GLY A 109 8.66 -13.70 -12.92
CA GLY A 109 8.78 -12.25 -13.18
C GLY A 109 7.45 -11.52 -13.44
N ARG A 110 6.30 -12.20 -13.27
CA ARG A 110 4.96 -11.65 -13.53
C ARG A 110 4.49 -10.63 -12.50
N TRP A 111 4.82 -10.82 -11.22
CA TRP A 111 4.38 -9.91 -10.16
C TRP A 111 5.50 -8.99 -9.69
N ARG A 112 5.10 -7.87 -9.09
CA ARG A 112 6.02 -6.81 -8.64
C ARG A 112 6.49 -7.00 -7.20
N GLY A 113 5.86 -7.90 -6.45
CA GLY A 113 6.25 -8.18 -5.07
C GLY A 113 5.68 -9.50 -4.56
N LEU A 114 6.26 -9.96 -3.45
CA LEU A 114 5.81 -11.11 -2.67
C LEU A 114 5.50 -10.66 -1.26
N GLN A 115 4.42 -11.18 -0.70
CA GLN A 115 4.06 -11.02 0.69
C GLN A 115 3.81 -12.41 1.28
N ALA A 116 4.43 -12.74 2.41
CA ALA A 116 4.15 -13.99 3.12
C ALA A 116 3.81 -13.69 4.58
N LEU A 117 2.94 -14.52 5.16
CA LEU A 117 2.65 -14.49 6.58
C LEU A 117 3.52 -15.54 7.28
N ALA A 118 4.40 -15.09 8.16
CA ALA A 118 5.07 -15.95 9.13
C ALA A 118 4.39 -15.77 10.48
N THR A 119 3.88 -16.86 11.05
CA THR A 119 3.16 -16.84 12.33
C THR A 119 4.07 -17.17 13.52
N ASP A 120 5.27 -17.68 13.26
CA ASP A 120 6.27 -18.02 14.26
C ASP A 120 7.70 -17.87 13.70
N ASP A 121 8.69 -17.91 14.58
CA ASP A 121 10.11 -17.76 14.22
C ASP A 121 10.57 -18.86 13.26
N ARG A 122 10.06 -20.08 13.40
CA ARG A 122 10.44 -21.21 12.54
C ARG A 122 10.02 -20.96 11.10
N THR A 123 8.78 -20.53 10.88
CA THR A 123 8.24 -20.18 9.56
C THR A 123 8.93 -18.96 8.97
N LEU A 124 9.28 -17.97 9.79
CA LEU A 124 10.08 -16.82 9.37
C LEU A 124 11.48 -17.23 8.89
N HIS A 125 12.22 -18.02 9.69
CA HIS A 125 13.56 -18.47 9.32
C HIS A 125 13.56 -19.36 8.07
N ALA A 126 12.57 -20.24 7.93
CA ALA A 126 12.39 -21.02 6.72
C ALA A 126 12.17 -20.12 5.49
N ALA A 127 11.30 -19.11 5.60
CA ALA A 127 11.06 -18.14 4.53
C ALA A 127 12.33 -17.36 4.14
N LEU A 128 13.09 -16.88 5.13
CA LEU A 128 14.34 -16.13 4.89
C LEU A 128 15.41 -17.00 4.23
N ALA A 129 15.56 -18.26 4.66
CA ALA A 129 16.49 -19.21 4.07
C ALA A 129 16.16 -19.47 2.59
N VAL A 130 14.88 -19.65 2.27
CA VAL A 130 14.39 -19.81 0.89
C VAL A 130 14.71 -18.59 0.02
N LEU A 131 14.69 -17.38 0.59
CA LEU A 131 15.04 -16.13 -0.08
C LEU A 131 16.55 -15.83 -0.12
N GLY A 132 17.41 -16.70 0.44
CA GLY A 132 18.85 -16.48 0.54
C GLY A 132 19.24 -15.33 1.47
N ARG A 133 18.41 -15.04 2.48
CA ARG A 133 18.59 -13.94 3.45
C ARG A 133 18.74 -14.41 4.91
N GLY A 134 19.12 -15.67 5.10
CA GLY A 134 19.34 -16.30 6.41
C GLY A 134 20.79 -16.32 6.84
#